data_AF-A0A2Z2MD05-F1
#
_entry.id   AF-A0A2Z2MD05-F1
#
_cell.length_a   1.000
_cell.length_b   1.000
_cell.length_c   1.000
_cell.angle_alpha   90.00
_cell.angle_beta   90.00
_cell.angle_gamma   90.00
#
_symmetry.space_group_name_H-M   'P 1'
#
loop_
_entity.id
_entity.type
_entity.pdbx_description
1 polymer ?
#
loop_
_entity_poly.entity_id
_entity_poly.type
_entity_poly.pdbx_seq_one_letter_code
_entity_poly.pdbx_strand_id
1 'polypeptide(L)'
;MGVKTEGLKYALAFSVFSVLDALTTWAGVRRGFAEGNPVIASRISNPTLFFGSFALFTILGIALILLSIKLAERVPAAGYFPPFFVLLKALPVVNNAFLLTGTSPLQLALTTTGLLFSIP
;
A
#
# COMPACT_ATOMS: atom_id res chain seq x y z
N MET A 1 4.12 5.14 -25.99
CA MET A 1 3.74 3.87 -25.32
C MET A 1 2.25 3.95 -25.02
N GLY A 2 1.46 2.96 -25.45
CA GLY A 2 0.00 3.06 -25.46
C GLY A 2 -0.61 3.05 -24.05
N VAL A 3 -1.76 3.70 -23.90
CA VAL A 3 -2.59 3.78 -22.67
C VAL A 3 -2.76 2.42 -21.97
N LYS A 4 -2.80 1.32 -22.73
CA LYS A 4 -2.88 -0.06 -22.21
C LYS A 4 -1.65 -0.48 -21.41
N THR A 5 -0.45 -0.06 -21.82
CA THR A 5 0.82 -0.44 -21.18
C THR A 5 1.02 0.30 -19.86
N GLU A 6 0.63 1.57 -19.79
CA GLU A 6 0.69 2.38 -18.56
C GLU A 6 -0.27 1.87 -17.49
N GLY A 7 -1.51 1.49 -17.88
CA GLY A 7 -2.47 0.96 -16.91
C GLY A 7 -2.08 -0.37 -16.29
N LEU A 8 -1.47 -1.25 -17.08
CA LEU A 8 -0.97 -2.53 -16.57
C LEU A 8 0.12 -2.32 -15.52
N LYS A 9 1.04 -1.36 -15.73
CA LYS A 9 2.10 -1.04 -14.77
C LYS A 9 1.54 -0.62 -13.42
N TYR A 10 0.56 0.30 -13.38
CA TYR A 10 -0.02 0.76 -12.12
C TYR A 10 -0.84 -0.33 -11.44
N ALA A 11 -1.62 -1.11 -12.19
CA ALA A 11 -2.38 -2.23 -11.64
C ALA A 11 -1.47 -3.30 -11.02
N LEU A 12 -0.35 -3.63 -11.70
CA LEU A 12 0.65 -4.55 -11.17
C LEU A 12 1.33 -4.00 -9.92
N ALA A 13 1.79 -2.74 -9.94
CA ALA A 13 2.41 -2.11 -8.79
C ALA A 13 1.46 -2.07 -7.57
N PHE A 14 0.20 -1.69 -7.79
CA PHE A 14 -0.84 -1.69 -6.75
C PHE A 14 -1.06 -3.10 -6.18
N SER A 15 -1.10 -4.11 -7.04
CA SER A 15 -1.27 -5.52 -6.63
C SER A 15 -0.10 -5.99 -5.77
N VAL A 16 1.14 -5.69 -6.18
CA VAL A 16 2.34 -6.04 -5.42
C VAL A 16 2.32 -5.39 -4.04
N PHE A 17 2.03 -4.08 -3.95
CA PHE A 17 1.91 -3.43 -2.63
C PHE A 17 0.77 -4.01 -1.80
N SER A 18 -0.34 -4.42 -2.40
CA SER A 18 -1.43 -5.07 -1.66
C SER A 18 -1.06 -6.43 -1.09
N VAL A 19 -0.30 -7.24 -1.84
CA VAL A 19 0.24 -8.51 -1.35
C VAL A 19 1.22 -8.26 -0.20
N LEU A 20 2.15 -7.32 -0.36
CA LEU A 20 3.10 -6.98 0.69
C LEU A 20 2.41 -6.45 1.95
N ASP A 21 1.37 -5.63 1.80
CA ASP A 21 0.57 -5.10 2.90
C ASP A 21 -0.11 -6.23 3.67
N ALA A 22 -0.76 -7.16 2.96
CA ALA A 22 -1.39 -8.32 3.56
C ALA A 22 -0.38 -9.19 4.34
N LEU A 23 0.78 -9.48 3.74
CA LEU A 23 1.83 -10.30 4.35
C LEU A 23 2.46 -9.64 5.56
N THR A 24 2.78 -8.35 5.47
CA THR A 24 3.41 -7.59 6.57
C THR A 24 2.44 -7.37 7.71
N THR A 25 1.17 -7.09 7.41
CA THR A 25 0.09 -7.02 8.41
C THR A 25 -0.09 -8.37 9.12
N TRP A 26 -0.15 -9.46 8.37
CA TRP A 26 -0.28 -10.82 8.92
C TRP A 26 0.89 -11.18 9.83
N ALA A 27 2.12 -10.91 9.39
CA ALA A 27 3.32 -11.13 10.20
C ALA A 27 3.35 -10.25 11.46
N GLY A 28 2.93 -8.98 11.33
CA GLY A 28 2.92 -8.03 12.43
C GLY A 28 1.98 -8.45 13.55
N VAL A 29 0.75 -8.84 13.21
CA VAL A 29 -0.21 -9.30 14.22
C VAL A 29 0.24 -10.61 14.88
N ARG A 30 0.84 -11.55 14.14
CA ARG A 30 1.43 -12.76 14.75
C ARG A 30 2.55 -12.45 15.74
N ARG A 31 3.23 -11.31 15.62
CA ARG A 31 4.25 -10.83 16.58
C ARG A 31 3.66 -10.04 17.76
N GLY A 32 2.34 -9.96 17.88
CA GLY A 32 1.69 -9.26 18.99
C GLY A 32 1.40 -7.79 18.74
N PHE A 33 1.66 -7.25 17.53
CA PHE A 33 1.31 -5.87 17.16
C PHE A 33 -0.20 -5.66 16.90
N ALA A 34 -1.06 -6.48 17.51
CA ALA A 34 -2.52 -6.40 17.37
C ALA A 34 -3.09 -5.06 17.85
N GLU A 35 -2.38 -4.40 18.78
CA GLU A 35 -2.73 -3.06 19.31
C GLU A 35 -2.66 -1.95 18.26
N GLY A 36 -1.88 -2.12 17.19
CA GLY A 36 -1.76 -1.14 16.11
C GLY A 36 -2.99 -1.07 15.19
N ASN A 37 -3.85 -2.10 15.18
CA ASN A 37 -5.08 -2.09 14.41
C ASN A 37 -6.15 -3.08 14.94
N PRO A 38 -7.04 -2.66 15.86
CA PRO A 38 -8.04 -3.53 16.46
C PRO A 38 -9.08 -4.07 15.46
N VAL A 39 -9.35 -3.35 14.37
CA VAL A 39 -10.25 -3.80 13.30
C VAL A 39 -9.65 -4.99 12.54
N ILE A 40 -8.33 -5.07 12.45
CA ILE A 40 -7.61 -6.17 11.79
C ILE A 40 -7.42 -7.37 12.73
N ALA A 41 -7.20 -7.11 14.03
CA ALA A 41 -7.04 -8.17 15.03
C ALA A 41 -8.23 -9.14 15.06
N SER A 42 -9.46 -8.63 14.93
CA SER A 42 -10.67 -9.47 14.86
C SER A 42 -10.74 -10.37 13.62
N ARG A 43 -10.20 -9.91 12.48
CA ARG A 43 -10.25 -10.62 11.19
C ARG A 43 -9.19 -11.72 11.07
N ILE A 44 -8.13 -11.67 11.86
CA ILE A 44 -7.02 -12.64 11.79
C ILE A 44 -7.36 -14.00 12.39
N SER A 45 -8.39 -14.05 13.25
CA SER A 45 -8.99 -15.32 13.70
C SER A 45 -9.45 -16.20 12.53
N ASN A 46 -9.77 -15.60 11.38
CA ASN A 46 -10.16 -16.29 10.17
C ASN A 46 -9.30 -15.84 8.97
N PRO A 47 -8.27 -16.62 8.59
CA PRO A 47 -7.38 -16.30 7.48
C PRO A 47 -8.13 -16.00 6.17
N THR A 48 -9.23 -16.72 5.90
CA THR A 48 -10.04 -16.53 4.69
C THR A 48 -10.69 -15.15 4.66
N LEU A 49 -11.24 -14.68 5.78
CA LEU A 49 -11.83 -13.35 5.86
C LEU A 49 -10.77 -12.25 5.78
N PHE A 50 -9.60 -12.47 6.39
CA PHE A 50 -8.47 -11.55 6.30
C PHE A 50 -7.99 -11.38 4.86
N PHE A 51 -7.50 -12.46 4.22
CA PHE A 51 -6.97 -12.40 2.86
C PHE A 51 -8.07 -12.09 1.82
N GLY A 52 -9.29 -12.57 2.04
CA GLY A 52 -10.45 -12.24 1.19
C GLY A 52 -10.77 -10.74 1.20
N SER A 53 -10.69 -10.08 2.35
CA SER A 53 -10.85 -8.61 2.44
C SER A 53 -9.77 -7.90 1.63
N PHE A 54 -8.51 -8.32 1.76
CA PHE A 54 -7.40 -7.75 0.98
C PHE A 54 -7.59 -7.95 -0.52
N ALA A 55 -7.99 -9.15 -0.95
CA ALA A 55 -8.26 -9.45 -2.35
C ALA A 55 -9.38 -8.55 -2.91
N LEU A 56 -10.50 -8.40 -2.17
CA LEU A 56 -11.61 -7.54 -2.58
C LEU A 56 -11.17 -6.08 -2.75
N PHE A 57 -10.48 -5.50 -1.75
CA PHE A 57 -9.98 -4.13 -1.85
C PHE A 57 -8.93 -3.97 -2.95
N THR A 58 -8.16 -5.01 -3.25
CA THR A 58 -7.20 -5.01 -4.36
C THR A 58 -7.93 -4.90 -5.70
N ILE A 59 -8.96 -5.73 -5.90
CA ILE A 59 -9.78 -5.71 -7.13
C ILE A 59 -10.46 -4.35 -7.32
N LEU A 60 -11.04 -3.78 -6.25
CA LEU A 60 -11.65 -2.46 -6.29
C LEU A 60 -10.62 -1.36 -6.63
N GLY A 61 -9.42 -1.41 -6.04
CA GLY A 61 -8.34 -0.48 -6.35
C GLY A 61 -7.88 -0.56 -7.81
N ILE A 62 -7.72 -1.77 -8.35
CA ILE A 62 -7.40 -1.97 -9.77
C ILE A 62 -8.51 -1.42 -10.66
N ALA A 63 -9.78 -1.66 -10.32
CA ALA A 63 -10.91 -1.13 -11.08
C ALA A 63 -10.90 0.41 -11.11
N LEU A 64 -10.59 1.07 -9.98
CA LEU A 64 -10.45 2.53 -9.92
C LEU A 64 -9.26 3.03 -10.74
N ILE A 65 -8.13 2.33 -10.73
CA ILE A 65 -6.98 2.67 -11.58
C ILE A 65 -7.39 2.63 -13.06
N LEU A 66 -8.01 1.54 -13.51
CA LEU A 66 -8.45 1.39 -14.91
C LEU A 66 -9.50 2.44 -15.28
N LEU A 67 -10.44 2.73 -14.37
CA LEU A 67 -11.44 3.78 -14.57
C LEU A 67 -10.79 5.16 -14.70
N SER A 68 -9.83 5.49 -13.85
CA SER A 68 -9.14 6.79 -13.88
C SER A 68 -8.34 7.01 -15.16
N ILE A 69 -7.73 5.94 -15.69
CA ILE A 69 -7.03 5.98 -16.98
C ILE A 69 -8.00 6.21 -18.12
N LYS A 70 -9.13 5.50 -18.13
CA LYS A 70 -10.18 5.71 -19.13
C LYS A 70 -10.75 7.12 -19.05
N LEU A 71 -10.89 7.66 -17.83
CA LEU A 71 -11.36 9.03 -17.63
C LEU A 71 -10.33 10.07 -18.08
N ALA A 72 -9.04 9.75 -18.01
CA ALA A 72 -7.95 10.63 -18.45
C ALA A 72 -8.01 10.97 -19.94
N GLU A 73 -8.67 10.13 -20.76
CA GLU A 73 -8.97 10.41 -22.17
C GLU A 73 -9.88 11.63 -22.36
N ARG A 74 -10.69 11.96 -21.35
CA ARG A 74 -11.62 13.12 -21.38
C ARG A 74 -11.22 14.23 -20.40
N VAL A 75 -10.62 13.85 -19.28
CA VAL A 75 -10.25 14.77 -18.20
C VAL A 75 -8.77 14.53 -17.87
N PRO A 76 -7.83 15.32 -18.43
CA PRO A 76 -6.39 15.08 -18.27
C PRO A 76 -5.93 14.96 -16.80
N ALA A 77 -6.57 15.70 -15.89
CA ALA A 77 -6.30 15.63 -14.45
C ALA A 77 -6.52 14.22 -13.85
N ALA A 78 -7.36 13.38 -14.47
CA ALA A 78 -7.56 12.02 -13.99
C ALA A 78 -6.31 11.13 -14.13
N GLY A 79 -5.35 11.51 -14.98
CA GLY A 79 -4.07 10.82 -15.14
C GLY A 79 -3.16 10.86 -13.90
N TYR A 80 -3.43 11.74 -12.93
CA TYR A 80 -2.68 11.79 -11.67
C TYR A 80 -3.13 10.73 -10.64
N PHE A 81 -4.33 10.14 -10.79
CA PHE A 81 -4.85 9.18 -9.82
C PHE A 81 -4.14 7.82 -9.81
N PRO A 82 -3.76 7.19 -10.95
CA PRO A 82 -3.05 5.92 -10.94
C PRO A 82 -1.77 5.92 -10.09
N PRO A 83 -0.80 6.85 -10.27
CA PRO A 83 0.37 6.89 -9.39
C PRO A 83 0.00 7.22 -7.93
N PHE A 84 -0.99 8.10 -7.72
CA PHE A 84 -1.45 8.46 -6.37
C PHE A 84 -2.03 7.26 -5.61
N PHE A 85 -2.88 6.44 -6.24
CA PHE A 85 -3.42 5.23 -5.62
C PHE A 85 -2.33 4.22 -5.28
N VAL A 86 -1.33 4.05 -6.14
CA VAL A 86 -0.17 3.20 -5.86
C VAL A 86 0.61 3.71 -4.64
N LEU A 87 0.88 5.03 -4.57
CA LEU A 87 1.57 5.64 -3.44
C LEU A 87 0.79 5.47 -2.14
N LEU A 88 -0.52 5.74 -2.14
CA LEU A 88 -1.37 5.53 -0.97
C LEU A 88 -1.34 4.07 -0.51
N LYS A 89 -1.30 3.11 -1.44
CA LYS A 89 -1.25 1.68 -1.09
C LYS A 89 0.12 1.25 -0.56
N ALA A 90 1.20 1.94 -0.91
CA ALA A 90 2.53 1.68 -0.38
C ALA A 90 2.70 2.12 1.08
N LEU A 91 1.95 3.13 1.54
CA LEU A 91 2.04 3.66 2.91
C LEU A 91 1.91 2.57 4.01
N PRO A 92 0.87 1.72 4.04
CA PRO A 92 0.76 0.68 5.05
C PRO A 92 1.88 -0.36 4.95
N VAL A 93 2.35 -0.68 3.74
CA VAL A 93 3.49 -1.62 3.55
C VAL A 93 4.75 -1.08 4.22
N VAL A 94 5.05 0.19 3.96
CA VAL A 94 6.21 0.88 4.53
C VAL A 94 6.09 0.95 6.05
N ASN A 95 4.93 1.36 6.56
CA ASN A 95 4.67 1.41 8.00
C ASN A 95 4.84 0.03 8.67
N ASN A 96 4.26 -1.02 8.10
CA ASN A 96 4.35 -2.37 8.65
C ASN A 96 5.79 -2.92 8.57
N ALA A 97 6.53 -2.61 7.51
CA ALA A 97 7.93 -2.98 7.41
C ALA A 97 8.74 -2.40 8.59
N PHE A 98 8.51 -1.14 8.96
CA PHE A 98 9.18 -0.51 10.11
C PHE A 98 8.82 -1.14 11.44
N LEU A 99 7.53 -1.42 11.66
CA LEU A 99 7.08 -2.13 12.85
C LEU A 99 7.74 -3.52 12.95
N LEU A 100 7.89 -4.20 11.83
CA LEU A 100 8.52 -5.53 11.76
C LEU A 100 10.04 -5.50 11.94
N THR A 101 10.73 -4.40 11.59
CA THR A 101 12.17 -4.22 11.84
C THR A 101 12.47 -3.66 13.23
N GLY A 102 11.44 -3.32 14.02
CA GLY A 102 11.60 -2.76 15.38
C GLY A 102 12.12 -1.33 15.40
N THR A 103 12.09 -0.64 14.25
CA THR A 103 12.60 0.72 14.10
C THR A 103 11.52 1.70 14.53
N SER A 104 11.81 2.55 15.51
CA SER A 104 10.79 3.50 16.01
C SER A 104 10.48 4.59 14.97
N PRO A 105 9.25 5.15 14.94
CA PRO A 105 8.92 6.27 14.05
C PRO A 105 9.87 7.47 14.20
N LEU A 106 10.38 7.70 15.41
CA LEU A 106 11.36 8.73 15.72
C LEU A 106 12.74 8.41 15.12
N GLN A 107 13.21 7.17 15.25
CA GLN A 107 14.46 6.74 14.60
C GLN A 107 14.36 6.93 13.10
N LEU A 108 13.22 6.58 12.48
CA LEU A 108 13.05 6.78 11.06
C LEU A 108 13.06 8.26 10.68
N ALA A 109 12.27 9.11 11.35
CA ALA A 109 12.25 10.55 11.10
C ALA A 109 13.66 11.15 11.19
N LEU A 110 14.47 10.71 12.16
CA LEU A 110 15.87 11.10 12.33
C LEU A 110 16.79 10.54 11.24
N THR A 111 16.53 9.33 10.73
CA THR A 111 17.33 8.73 9.65
C THR A 111 17.00 9.37 8.29
N THR A 112 15.72 9.64 8.00
CA THR A 112 15.30 10.34 6.78
C THR A 112 15.66 11.82 6.82
N THR A 113 15.54 12.51 7.96
CA THR A 113 16.08 13.88 8.08
C THR A 113 17.60 13.89 8.02
N GLY A 114 18.29 12.91 8.61
CA GLY A 114 19.74 12.76 8.48
C GLY A 114 20.19 12.59 7.01
N LEU A 115 19.46 11.81 6.22
CA LEU A 115 19.75 11.60 4.79
C LEU A 115 19.34 12.79 3.90
N LEU A 116 18.30 13.54 4.26
CA LEU A 116 17.83 14.72 3.53
C LEU A 116 18.59 16.01 3.88
N PHE A 117 19.13 16.09 5.09
CA PHE A 117 19.89 17.22 5.62
C PHE A 117 21.33 16.83 5.96
N SER A 118 21.91 15.86 5.24
CA SER A 118 23.36 15.65 5.20
C SER A 118 24.00 16.90 4.58
N ILE A 119 24.20 17.94 5.38
CA ILE A 119 25.04 19.09 5.03
C ILE A 119 26.50 18.64 5.28
N PRO A 120 27.43 18.84 4.35
CA PRO A 120 28.86 18.60 4.58
C PRO A 120 29.40 19.44 5.76
#